data_AF-A0A0F9ZPY7-F1
#
_entry.id   AF-A0A0F9ZPY7-F1
#
_cell.length_a   1.000
_cell.length_b   1.000
_cell.length_c   1.000
_cell.angle_alpha   90.00
_cell.angle_beta   90.00
_cell.angle_gamma   90.00
#
_symmetry.space_group_name_H-M   'P 1'
#
loop_
_entity.id
_entity.type
_entity.pdbx_description
1 polymer ?
#
loop_
_entity_poly.entity_id
_entity_poly.type
_entity_poly.pdbx_seq_one_letter_code
_entity_poly.pdbx_strand_id
1 'polypeptide(L)'
;MVASEPAYERLEVNLKSKGYTSSYEFIQDDVMYIKMDDDIVYIEDTAIKAIASAKASRPDVYIMSANVVNQILFSWLHRNFGAVKPYLPELTERPADNDSVPLTDWRTSVLPSWEGPADFQQETWSTERHPKHRWLPVRGRNASYPLNDTPIAKVDYTYGYSHKHWQVAAQEHYSLLENLEKDELWRYRFPTWDFQLQRMGIQFVAIMGKDINLAKPIPPDDEHHFTVEMPTRLGRHAAADGTGVVAHFFYGPQSGNPGVQSTDLLDRYRLFAQENICKGDLLWTPRDDSNS
;
A
#
# COMPACT_ATOMS: atom_id res chain seq x y z
N MET A 1 24.36 5.63 -4.94
CA MET A 1 23.24 6.57 -5.01
C MET A 1 22.87 7.12 -3.65
N VAL A 2 22.62 6.23 -2.70
CA VAL A 2 22.41 6.59 -1.30
C VAL A 2 23.70 7.11 -0.66
N ALA A 3 24.84 6.47 -0.96
CA ALA A 3 26.17 6.87 -0.47
C ALA A 3 26.70 8.21 -1.01
N SER A 4 26.00 8.87 -1.95
CA SER A 4 26.43 10.14 -2.55
C SER A 4 25.68 11.37 -2.03
N GLU A 5 24.67 11.19 -1.17
CA GLU A 5 23.92 12.29 -0.54
C GLU A 5 24.43 12.47 0.90
N PRO A 6 25.13 13.58 1.23
CA PRO A 6 25.66 13.82 2.58
C PRO A 6 24.61 13.79 3.69
N ALA A 7 23.35 14.08 3.38
CA ALA A 7 22.26 14.02 4.35
C ALA A 7 21.76 12.58 4.64
N TYR A 8 22.21 11.58 3.87
CA TYR A 8 21.81 10.19 4.09
C TYR A 8 22.85 9.44 4.92
N GLU A 9 22.39 8.77 5.97
CA GLU A 9 23.19 7.83 6.75
C GLU A 9 22.56 6.43 6.66
N ARG A 10 23.39 5.42 6.36
CA ARG A 10 22.99 4.01 6.46
C ARG A 10 23.39 3.48 7.82
N LEU A 11 22.41 3.06 8.60
CA LEU A 11 22.63 2.38 9.87
C LEU A 11 22.67 0.86 9.66
N GLU A 12 23.65 0.19 10.24
CA GLU A 12 23.70 -1.27 10.28
C GLU A 12 22.82 -1.80 11.41
N VAL A 13 21.76 -2.52 11.06
CA VAL A 13 20.78 -3.09 11.99
C VAL A 13 20.87 -4.62 12.00
N ASN A 14 20.71 -5.24 13.17
CA ASN A 14 20.81 -6.70 13.31
C ASN A 14 19.46 -7.40 13.12
N LEU A 15 19.00 -7.45 11.87
CA LEU A 15 17.74 -8.13 11.52
C LEU A 15 17.77 -9.64 11.83
N LYS A 16 18.94 -10.29 11.77
CA LYS A 16 19.07 -11.75 11.92
C LYS A 16 18.80 -12.24 13.33
N SER A 17 19.23 -11.52 14.36
CA SER A 17 19.06 -11.94 15.76
C SER A 17 18.00 -11.15 16.51
N LYS A 18 17.70 -9.92 16.08
CA LYS A 18 16.75 -9.02 16.77
C LYS A 18 15.50 -8.68 15.94
N GLY A 19 15.43 -9.14 14.68
CA GLY A 19 14.32 -8.79 13.78
C GLY A 19 14.23 -7.28 13.53
N TYR A 20 13.04 -6.81 13.15
CA TYR A 20 12.75 -5.40 12.86
C TYR A 20 12.93 -4.47 14.06
N THR A 21 12.94 -5.00 15.29
CA THR A 21 13.13 -4.19 16.50
C THR A 21 14.48 -3.46 16.53
N SER A 22 15.49 -4.02 15.85
CA SER A 22 16.82 -3.38 15.73
C SER A 22 16.81 -2.08 14.93
N SER A 23 15.79 -1.86 14.09
CA SER A 23 15.61 -0.60 13.34
C SER A 23 15.39 0.61 14.25
N TYR A 24 15.02 0.40 15.51
CA TYR A 24 14.75 1.45 16.49
C TYR A 24 15.92 1.70 17.46
N GLU A 25 17.11 1.12 17.24
CA GLU A 25 18.23 1.25 18.18
C GLU A 25 18.74 2.70 18.29
N PHE A 26 18.94 3.38 17.16
CA PHE A 26 19.60 4.68 17.07
C PHE A 26 18.60 5.84 16.91
N ILE A 27 17.81 6.09 17.96
CA ILE A 27 16.75 7.10 17.96
C ILE A 27 17.07 8.26 18.90
N GLN A 28 16.98 9.49 18.38
CA GLN A 28 17.17 10.72 19.14
C GLN A 28 15.82 11.28 19.61
N ASP A 29 15.72 11.73 20.86
CA ASP A 29 14.45 12.10 21.48
C ASP A 29 13.73 13.27 20.79
N ASP A 30 14.48 14.30 20.40
CA ASP A 30 13.95 15.57 19.87
C ASP A 30 13.77 15.57 18.34
N VAL A 31 13.84 14.40 17.70
CA VAL A 31 13.68 14.23 16.26
C VAL A 31 12.34 13.55 15.95
N MET A 32 11.63 14.05 14.94
CA MET A 32 10.48 13.33 14.38
C MET A 32 10.96 12.36 13.31
N TYR A 33 10.55 11.11 13.41
CA TYR A 33 10.85 10.07 12.44
C TYR A 33 9.62 9.77 11.59
N ILE A 34 9.81 9.64 10.28
CA ILE A 34 8.84 9.05 9.36
C ILE A 34 9.36 7.66 9.01
N LYS A 35 8.65 6.62 9.47
CA LYS A 35 8.90 5.23 9.10
C LYS A 35 8.14 4.92 7.82
N MET A 36 8.79 4.20 6.91
CA MET A 36 8.22 3.69 5.67
C MET A 36 8.64 2.23 5.49
N ASP A 37 7.72 1.38 5.04
CA ASP A 37 8.06 0.03 4.57
C ASP A 37 8.77 0.07 3.22
N ASP A 38 9.47 -1.00 2.86
CA ASP A 38 10.30 -1.09 1.65
C ASP A 38 9.48 -1.39 0.37
N ASP A 39 8.22 -1.74 0.53
CA ASP A 39 7.23 -2.05 -0.51
C ASP A 39 6.19 -0.94 -0.71
N ILE A 40 6.53 0.30 -0.35
CA ILE A 40 5.78 1.50 -0.76
C ILE A 40 6.04 1.79 -2.24
N VAL A 41 4.98 1.81 -3.06
CA VAL A 41 5.05 1.95 -4.52
C VAL A 41 4.55 3.30 -5.06
N TYR A 42 3.91 4.10 -4.22
CA TYR A 42 3.46 5.45 -4.57
C TYR A 42 3.39 6.33 -3.33
N ILE A 43 3.84 7.58 -3.47
CA ILE A 43 3.76 8.64 -2.45
C ILE A 43 3.33 9.90 -3.18
N GLU A 44 2.18 10.47 -2.81
CA GLU A 44 1.78 11.80 -3.29
C GLU A 44 2.75 12.87 -2.76
N ASP A 45 3.10 13.86 -3.59
CA ASP A 45 4.05 14.93 -3.24
C ASP A 45 3.75 15.62 -1.90
N THR A 46 2.48 15.69 -1.51
CA THR A 46 2.02 16.32 -0.27
C THR A 46 2.06 15.41 0.95
N ALA A 47 2.16 14.08 0.79
CA ALA A 47 1.93 13.10 1.85
C ALA A 47 2.92 13.24 3.02
N ILE A 48 4.23 13.34 2.73
CA ILE A 48 5.27 13.51 3.76
C ILE A 48 5.04 14.78 4.58
N LYS A 49 4.79 15.90 3.88
CA LYS A 49 4.53 17.19 4.54
C LYS A 49 3.25 17.15 5.38
N ALA A 50 2.20 16.51 4.86
CA ALA A 50 0.91 16.38 5.53
C ALA A 50 1.06 15.63 6.86
N ILE A 51 1.63 14.42 6.85
CA ILE A 51 1.77 13.63 8.09
C ILE A 51 2.71 14.28 9.10
N ALA A 52 3.79 14.93 8.66
CA ALA A 52 4.71 15.62 9.55
C ALA A 52 4.02 16.80 10.23
N SER A 53 3.27 17.59 9.46
CA SER A 53 2.50 18.73 9.97
C SER A 53 1.39 18.29 10.93
N ALA A 54 0.67 17.21 10.58
CA ALA A 54 -0.35 16.62 11.43
C ALA A 54 0.22 16.11 12.76
N LYS A 55 1.34 15.36 12.71
CA LYS A 55 1.99 14.86 13.94
C LYS A 55 2.57 15.99 14.81
N ALA A 56 3.12 17.03 14.20
CA ALA A 56 3.69 18.18 14.90
C ALA A 56 2.61 19.03 15.59
N SER A 57 1.46 19.21 14.94
CA SER A 57 0.32 19.97 15.49
C SER A 57 -0.53 19.19 16.51
N ARG A 58 -0.35 17.87 16.59
CA ARG A 58 -1.07 16.96 17.50
C ARG A 58 -0.12 16.21 18.43
N PRO A 59 0.47 16.88 19.44
CA PRO A 59 1.29 16.21 20.46
C PRO A 59 0.47 15.23 21.32
N ASP A 60 -0.84 15.37 21.38
CA ASP A 60 -1.80 14.47 22.03
C ASP A 60 -1.93 13.11 21.32
N VAL A 61 -1.58 13.03 20.03
CA VAL A 61 -1.55 11.77 19.27
C VAL A 61 -0.19 11.09 19.45
N TYR A 62 -0.18 9.79 19.74
CA TYR A 62 1.04 9.00 19.93
C TYR A 62 1.78 8.80 18.60
N ILE A 63 1.06 8.26 17.61
CA ILE A 63 1.57 7.92 16.29
C ILE A 63 0.57 8.39 15.22
N MET A 64 1.09 8.93 14.11
CA MET A 64 0.28 9.45 13.00
C MET A 64 0.55 8.66 11.73
N SER A 65 -0.45 7.99 11.16
CA SER A 65 -0.36 7.29 9.88
C SER A 65 -0.69 8.21 8.70
N ALA A 66 -0.12 7.92 7.52
CA ALA A 66 -0.57 8.50 6.26
C ALA A 66 -1.87 7.84 5.77
N ASN A 67 -2.47 8.37 4.70
CA ASN A 67 -3.57 7.73 4.00
C ASN A 67 -3.06 6.63 3.06
N VAL A 68 -2.95 5.40 3.54
CA VAL A 68 -2.30 4.29 2.82
C VAL A 68 -3.32 3.41 2.10
N VAL A 69 -3.26 3.36 0.76
CA VAL A 69 -3.99 2.39 -0.07
C VAL A 69 -3.45 0.98 0.19
N ASN A 70 -4.35 -0.01 0.24
CA ASN A 70 -4.04 -1.38 0.70
C ASN A 70 -3.51 -1.41 2.14
N GLN A 71 -4.08 -0.58 3.00
CA GLN A 71 -3.97 -0.73 4.46
C GLN A 71 -5.26 -1.35 5.00
N ILE A 72 -5.13 -2.28 5.94
CA ILE A 72 -6.23 -3.16 6.37
C ILE A 72 -7.56 -2.43 6.65
N LEU A 73 -7.52 -1.38 7.47
CA LEU A 73 -8.69 -0.60 7.88
C LEU A 73 -9.10 0.42 6.80
N PHE A 74 -8.14 0.96 6.07
CA PHE A 74 -8.41 1.94 5.02
C PHE A 74 -9.02 1.33 3.77
N SER A 75 -8.78 0.06 3.46
CA SER A 75 -9.50 -0.64 2.39
C SER A 75 -11.03 -0.51 2.58
N TRP A 76 -11.51 -0.56 3.83
CA TRP A 76 -12.91 -0.32 4.13
C TRP A 76 -13.30 1.15 3.91
N LEU A 77 -12.50 2.12 4.37
CA LEU A 77 -12.79 3.54 4.16
C LEU A 77 -12.80 3.93 2.69
N HIS A 78 -11.76 3.57 1.94
CA HIS A 78 -11.61 3.89 0.52
C HIS A 78 -12.73 3.28 -0.32
N ARG A 79 -13.21 2.09 0.04
CA ARG A 79 -14.43 1.52 -0.55
C ARG A 79 -15.64 2.42 -0.31
N ASN A 80 -15.87 2.85 0.94
CA ASN A 80 -17.03 3.66 1.31
C ASN A 80 -16.96 5.11 0.78
N PHE A 81 -15.77 5.63 0.49
CA PHE A 81 -15.59 6.93 -0.16
C PHE A 81 -15.73 6.87 -1.70
N GLY A 82 -15.93 5.68 -2.27
CA GLY A 82 -16.06 5.48 -3.71
C GLY A 82 -14.75 5.59 -4.49
N ALA A 83 -13.62 5.44 -3.79
CA ALA A 83 -12.30 5.39 -4.39
C ALA A 83 -12.07 4.05 -5.10
N VAL A 84 -12.49 2.94 -4.49
CA VAL A 84 -12.36 1.60 -5.08
C VAL A 84 -13.33 1.40 -6.24
N LYS A 85 -12.82 0.85 -7.35
CA LYS A 85 -13.52 0.62 -8.62
C LYS A 85 -13.65 -0.89 -8.88
N PRO A 86 -14.60 -1.32 -9.74
CA PRO A 86 -14.81 -2.74 -9.96
C PRO A 86 -13.76 -3.30 -10.92
N TYR A 87 -12.87 -4.14 -10.41
CA TYR A 87 -11.83 -4.83 -11.18
C TYR A 87 -11.87 -6.34 -10.87
N LEU A 88 -11.66 -7.15 -11.90
CA LEU A 88 -11.62 -8.61 -11.81
C LEU A 88 -10.46 -9.17 -12.65
N PRO A 89 -9.87 -10.32 -12.30
CA PRO A 89 -8.75 -10.88 -13.04
C PRO A 89 -9.13 -11.25 -14.47
N GLU A 90 -8.24 -10.99 -15.42
CA GLU A 90 -8.39 -11.44 -16.81
C GLU A 90 -8.43 -12.98 -16.87
N LEU A 91 -9.48 -13.52 -17.50
CA LEU A 91 -9.69 -14.97 -17.59
C LEU A 91 -9.03 -15.60 -18.83
N THR A 92 -8.78 -14.80 -19.86
CA THR A 92 -8.27 -15.31 -21.14
C THR A 92 -6.79 -15.66 -21.00
N GLU A 93 -6.44 -16.89 -21.33
CA GLU A 93 -5.05 -17.32 -21.39
C GLU A 93 -4.33 -16.49 -22.48
N ARG A 94 -3.35 -15.68 -22.09
CA ARG A 94 -2.42 -15.08 -23.05
C ARG A 94 -1.47 -16.17 -23.53
N PRO A 95 -1.18 -16.28 -24.84
CA PRO A 95 -0.10 -17.14 -25.31
C PRO A 95 1.19 -16.79 -24.59
N ALA A 96 1.99 -17.79 -24.19
CA ALA A 96 3.26 -17.56 -23.48
C ALA A 96 4.21 -16.62 -24.26
N ASP A 97 4.12 -16.60 -25.60
CA ASP A 97 4.88 -15.68 -26.45
C ASP A 97 4.47 -14.21 -26.27
N ASN A 98 3.28 -13.93 -25.74
CA ASN A 98 2.78 -12.57 -25.51
C ASN A 98 3.38 -11.93 -24.25
N ASP A 99 4.06 -12.71 -23.39
CA ASP A 99 4.88 -12.18 -22.29
C ASP A 99 6.11 -11.39 -22.79
N SER A 100 6.44 -11.53 -24.09
CA SER A 100 7.49 -10.77 -24.76
C SER A 100 7.04 -9.37 -25.21
N VAL A 101 5.74 -9.06 -25.22
CA VAL A 101 5.24 -7.73 -25.54
C VAL A 101 5.33 -6.87 -24.27
N PRO A 102 6.25 -5.90 -24.19
CA PRO A 102 6.40 -5.08 -23.00
C PRO A 102 5.13 -4.28 -22.75
N LEU A 103 4.75 -4.17 -21.47
CA LEU A 103 3.74 -3.20 -21.06
C LEU A 103 4.26 -1.79 -21.42
N THR A 104 3.46 -1.02 -22.14
CA THR A 104 3.83 0.32 -22.64
C THR A 104 2.99 1.45 -22.05
N ASP A 105 1.90 1.13 -21.36
CA ASP A 105 1.02 2.12 -20.73
C ASP A 105 0.56 1.64 -19.35
N TRP A 106 0.67 2.55 -18.37
CA TRP A 106 0.25 2.32 -16.99
C TRP A 106 -1.26 2.51 -16.80
N ARG A 107 -1.88 3.31 -17.68
CA ARG A 107 -3.29 3.70 -17.62
C ARG A 107 -4.20 2.48 -17.63
N THR A 108 -5.32 2.59 -16.94
CA THR A 108 -6.32 1.51 -16.92
C THR A 108 -7.40 1.73 -17.98
N SER A 109 -7.51 2.94 -18.55
CA SER A 109 -8.43 3.21 -19.67
C SER A 109 -8.15 2.37 -20.91
N VAL A 110 -6.88 2.05 -21.19
CA VAL A 110 -6.47 1.23 -22.35
C VAL A 110 -6.81 -0.25 -22.19
N LEU A 111 -7.18 -0.69 -20.98
CA LEU A 111 -7.60 -2.07 -20.74
C LEU A 111 -8.97 -2.33 -21.35
N PRO A 112 -9.20 -3.52 -21.93
CA PRO A 112 -10.54 -3.94 -22.31
C PRO A 112 -11.42 -4.07 -21.07
N SER A 113 -12.74 -4.02 -21.26
CA SER A 113 -13.67 -4.33 -20.18
C SER A 113 -13.55 -5.80 -19.80
N TRP A 114 -13.76 -6.12 -18.52
CA TRP A 114 -13.75 -7.50 -18.06
C TRP A 114 -14.91 -8.30 -18.68
N GLU A 115 -14.58 -9.46 -19.22
CA GLU A 115 -15.52 -10.44 -19.75
C GLU A 115 -15.37 -11.76 -19.01
N GLY A 116 -16.49 -12.30 -18.54
CA GLY A 116 -16.51 -13.53 -17.77
C GLY A 116 -17.93 -13.90 -17.33
N PRO A 117 -18.11 -15.09 -16.75
CA PRO A 117 -19.41 -15.58 -16.35
C PRO A 117 -19.99 -14.71 -15.21
N ALA A 118 -21.31 -14.75 -15.04
CA ALA A 118 -22.00 -13.95 -14.01
C ALA A 118 -21.73 -14.47 -12.59
N ASP A 119 -21.49 -15.78 -12.45
CA ASP A 119 -21.24 -16.50 -11.21
C ASP A 119 -19.75 -16.70 -10.89
N PHE A 120 -18.87 -15.93 -11.54
CA PHE A 120 -17.42 -16.01 -11.35
C PHE A 120 -17.01 -15.86 -9.88
N GLN A 121 -16.21 -16.81 -9.40
CA GLN A 121 -15.68 -16.82 -8.03
C GLN A 121 -14.18 -16.49 -8.02
N GLN A 122 -13.86 -15.23 -7.71
CA GLN A 122 -12.48 -14.73 -7.67
C GLN A 122 -11.56 -15.37 -6.62
N GLU A 123 -12.12 -15.89 -5.52
CA GLU A 123 -11.32 -16.45 -4.41
C GLU A 123 -10.71 -17.80 -4.79
N THR A 124 -11.42 -18.56 -5.61
CA THR A 124 -10.97 -19.86 -6.12
C THR A 124 -10.21 -19.74 -7.43
N TRP A 125 -10.14 -18.52 -7.98
CA TRP A 125 -9.37 -18.25 -9.19
C TRP A 125 -7.88 -18.22 -8.87
N SER A 126 -7.09 -18.99 -9.63
CA SER A 126 -5.65 -19.17 -9.40
C SER A 126 -4.83 -18.76 -10.62
N THR A 127 -3.63 -18.23 -10.36
CA THR A 127 -2.68 -17.74 -11.36
C THR A 127 -1.66 -18.79 -11.79
N GLU A 128 -1.83 -20.07 -11.44
CA GLU A 128 -0.85 -21.14 -11.76
C GLU A 128 -0.44 -21.20 -13.25
N ARG A 129 -1.18 -20.52 -14.13
CA ARG A 129 -0.94 -20.48 -15.57
C ARG A 129 -0.51 -19.12 -16.15
N HIS A 130 -0.42 -18.04 -15.36
CA HIS A 130 -0.23 -16.68 -15.89
C HIS A 130 0.74 -15.80 -15.07
N PRO A 131 2.01 -15.69 -15.47
CA PRO A 131 2.87 -14.60 -14.98
C PRO A 131 2.31 -13.25 -15.48
N LYS A 132 2.43 -12.20 -14.65
CA LYS A 132 2.04 -10.82 -14.99
C LYS A 132 0.60 -10.64 -15.49
N HIS A 133 -0.34 -11.34 -14.90
CA HIS A 133 -1.75 -11.24 -15.29
C HIS A 133 -2.34 -9.84 -14.99
N ARG A 134 -3.37 -9.46 -15.76
CA ARG A 134 -4.07 -8.18 -15.62
C ARG A 134 -5.33 -8.32 -14.78
N TRP A 135 -5.73 -7.22 -14.17
CA TRP A 135 -7.09 -7.05 -13.65
C TRP A 135 -7.82 -6.03 -14.52
N LEU A 136 -8.97 -6.44 -15.05
CA LEU A 136 -9.71 -5.68 -16.04
C LEU A 136 -10.88 -4.93 -15.36
N PRO A 137 -11.17 -3.69 -15.80
CA PRO A 137 -12.28 -2.93 -15.28
C PRO A 137 -13.63 -3.53 -15.71
N VAL A 138 -14.58 -3.65 -14.79
CA VAL A 138 -15.94 -4.09 -15.09
C VAL A 138 -16.77 -2.89 -15.56
N ARG A 139 -16.87 -2.69 -16.88
CA ARG A 139 -17.64 -1.59 -17.49
C ARG A 139 -18.97 -2.08 -18.03
N GLY A 140 -20.02 -1.24 -17.95
CA GLY A 140 -21.26 -1.45 -18.71
C GLY A 140 -22.17 -2.62 -18.27
N ARG A 141 -21.84 -3.36 -17.21
CA ARG A 141 -22.83 -4.23 -16.55
C ARG A 141 -23.84 -3.32 -15.84
N ASN A 142 -25.14 -3.47 -16.15
CA ASN A 142 -26.26 -2.85 -15.41
C ASN A 142 -26.38 -3.46 -14.01
N ALA A 143 -25.31 -3.38 -13.22
CA ALA A 143 -25.29 -3.81 -11.84
C ALA A 143 -25.65 -2.60 -10.97
N SER A 144 -26.77 -2.66 -10.26
CA SER A 144 -27.14 -1.67 -9.25
C SER A 144 -26.08 -1.54 -8.13
N TYR A 145 -25.12 -2.47 -8.07
CA TYR A 145 -24.04 -2.53 -7.08
C TYR A 145 -22.75 -3.08 -7.71
N PRO A 146 -21.96 -2.26 -8.42
CA PRO A 146 -20.83 -2.73 -9.23
C PRO A 146 -19.70 -3.39 -8.40
N LEU A 147 -19.63 -3.13 -7.10
CA LEU A 147 -18.61 -3.71 -6.22
C LEU A 147 -19.01 -5.04 -5.59
N ASN A 148 -20.29 -5.42 -5.58
CA ASN A 148 -20.76 -6.60 -4.83
C ASN A 148 -20.11 -7.91 -5.27
N ASP A 149 -19.75 -8.00 -6.55
CA ASP A 149 -19.17 -9.20 -7.15
C ASP A 149 -17.63 -9.07 -7.30
N THR A 150 -16.99 -8.21 -6.50
CA THR A 150 -15.54 -7.94 -6.55
C THR A 150 -14.87 -8.18 -5.19
N PRO A 151 -13.54 -8.29 -5.09
CA PRO A 151 -12.87 -8.68 -3.83
C PRO A 151 -13.17 -7.75 -2.65
N ILE A 152 -13.25 -6.45 -2.90
CA ILE A 152 -13.48 -5.43 -1.88
C ILE A 152 -14.83 -5.57 -1.17
N ALA A 153 -15.80 -6.29 -1.76
CA ALA A 153 -17.14 -6.45 -1.18
C ALA A 153 -17.10 -7.06 0.23
N LYS A 154 -16.14 -7.96 0.47
CA LYS A 154 -15.96 -8.70 1.71
C LYS A 154 -15.14 -7.95 2.76
N VAL A 155 -14.53 -6.82 2.40
CA VAL A 155 -13.78 -6.01 3.36
C VAL A 155 -14.72 -5.36 4.36
N ASP A 156 -14.35 -5.52 5.62
CA ASP A 156 -14.93 -4.86 6.77
C ASP A 156 -13.85 -4.10 7.54
N TYR A 157 -14.27 -3.36 8.56
CA TYR A 157 -13.39 -2.50 9.35
C TYR A 157 -12.67 -3.23 10.50
N THR A 158 -12.92 -4.51 10.78
CA THR A 158 -12.46 -5.13 12.06
C THR A 158 -11.82 -6.50 11.93
N TYR A 159 -12.27 -7.34 11.01
CA TYR A 159 -11.79 -8.72 10.83
C TYR A 159 -10.52 -8.79 9.99
N GLY A 160 -10.16 -7.71 9.31
CA GLY A 160 -8.93 -7.61 8.53
C GLY A 160 -8.89 -8.57 7.34
N TYR A 161 -10.03 -8.79 6.68
CA TYR A 161 -10.14 -9.64 5.50
C TYR A 161 -9.11 -9.25 4.42
N SER A 162 -8.93 -7.95 4.14
CA SER A 162 -7.95 -7.42 3.18
C SER A 162 -6.53 -7.95 3.41
N HIS A 163 -6.10 -8.10 4.67
CA HIS A 163 -4.74 -8.53 5.03
C HIS A 163 -4.30 -9.87 4.40
N LYS A 164 -5.24 -10.79 4.16
CA LYS A 164 -4.95 -12.15 3.67
C LYS A 164 -5.35 -12.39 2.22
N HIS A 165 -5.97 -11.40 1.56
CA HIS A 165 -6.55 -11.58 0.23
C HIS A 165 -5.88 -10.64 -0.75
N TRP A 166 -4.88 -11.15 -1.45
CA TRP A 166 -4.12 -10.39 -2.46
C TRP A 166 -5.01 -9.84 -3.58
N GLN A 167 -6.15 -10.48 -3.86
CA GLN A 167 -7.17 -10.01 -4.79
C GLN A 167 -7.72 -8.63 -4.41
N VAL A 168 -7.86 -8.36 -3.11
CA VAL A 168 -8.29 -7.04 -2.61
C VAL A 168 -7.23 -6.00 -2.93
N ALA A 169 -5.97 -6.28 -2.60
CA ALA A 169 -4.85 -5.40 -2.93
C ALA A 169 -4.77 -5.11 -4.43
N ALA A 170 -4.90 -6.14 -5.27
CA ALA A 170 -4.91 -5.98 -6.72
C ALA A 170 -6.02 -5.01 -7.18
N GLN A 171 -7.26 -5.21 -6.71
CA GLN A 171 -8.36 -4.30 -7.01
C GLN A 171 -8.09 -2.87 -6.54
N GLU A 172 -7.56 -2.68 -5.33
CA GLU A 172 -7.26 -1.37 -4.77
C GLU A 172 -6.17 -0.63 -5.57
N HIS A 173 -5.11 -1.32 -5.96
CA HIS A 173 -4.03 -0.73 -6.77
C HIS A 173 -4.51 -0.34 -8.17
N TYR A 174 -5.28 -1.19 -8.85
CA TYR A 174 -5.90 -0.83 -10.13
C TYR A 174 -6.86 0.36 -10.01
N SER A 175 -7.60 0.43 -8.90
CA SER A 175 -8.45 1.58 -8.60
C SER A 175 -7.63 2.86 -8.40
N LEU A 176 -6.49 2.77 -7.71
CA LEU A 176 -5.59 3.90 -7.52
C LEU A 176 -5.03 4.39 -8.86
N LEU A 177 -4.58 3.49 -9.73
CA LEU A 177 -4.11 3.86 -11.07
C LEU A 177 -5.22 4.52 -11.90
N GLU A 178 -6.46 4.03 -11.84
CA GLU A 178 -7.59 4.70 -12.50
C GLU A 178 -7.85 6.11 -11.94
N ASN A 179 -7.81 6.26 -10.62
CA ASN A 179 -8.04 7.56 -9.98
C ASN A 179 -6.87 8.52 -10.22
N LEU A 180 -5.62 8.04 -10.36
CA LEU A 180 -4.48 8.83 -10.80
C LEU A 180 -4.68 9.33 -12.24
N GLU A 181 -5.07 8.43 -13.14
CA GLU A 181 -5.34 8.76 -14.55
C GLU A 181 -6.43 9.82 -14.69
N LYS A 182 -7.47 9.77 -13.86
CA LYS A 182 -8.62 10.68 -13.90
C LYS A 182 -8.49 11.94 -13.05
N ASP A 183 -7.36 12.13 -12.36
CA ASP A 183 -7.18 13.20 -11.37
C ASP A 183 -8.28 13.20 -10.27
N GLU A 184 -8.62 12.00 -9.78
CA GLU A 184 -9.67 11.75 -8.79
C GLU A 184 -9.14 11.29 -7.43
N LEU A 185 -7.89 11.63 -7.08
CA LEU A 185 -7.31 11.29 -5.76
C LEU A 185 -8.12 11.87 -4.58
N TRP A 186 -8.91 12.92 -4.82
CA TRP A 186 -9.84 13.47 -3.82
C TRP A 186 -10.81 12.42 -3.24
N ARG A 187 -11.09 11.34 -3.97
CA ARG A 187 -11.94 10.22 -3.50
C ARG A 187 -11.35 9.46 -2.32
N TYR A 188 -10.02 9.50 -2.15
CA TYR A 188 -9.35 8.85 -1.02
C TYR A 188 -9.32 9.74 0.22
N ARG A 189 -9.51 11.06 0.07
CA ARG A 189 -9.16 12.03 1.09
C ARG A 189 -10.19 12.09 2.23
N PHE A 190 -9.68 12.19 3.44
CA PHE A 190 -10.43 12.48 4.66
C PHE A 190 -9.58 13.41 5.55
N PRO A 191 -10.16 14.13 6.53
CA PRO A 191 -9.38 15.07 7.33
C PRO A 191 -8.46 14.34 8.31
N THR A 192 -9.05 13.57 9.22
CA THR A 192 -8.33 12.79 10.23
C THR A 192 -9.14 11.55 10.54
N TRP A 193 -8.46 10.45 10.86
CA TRP A 193 -9.09 9.23 11.35
C TRP A 193 -8.44 8.81 12.66
N ASP A 194 -9.24 8.66 13.73
CA ASP A 194 -8.77 8.17 15.02
C ASP A 194 -8.99 6.65 15.07
N PHE A 195 -7.91 5.89 15.23
CA PHE A 195 -7.98 4.43 15.34
C PHE A 195 -8.39 3.96 16.73
N GLN A 196 -8.56 4.89 17.67
CA GLN A 196 -8.81 4.65 19.08
C GLN A 196 -7.71 3.76 19.65
N LEU A 197 -8.05 2.56 20.09
CA LEU A 197 -7.13 1.53 20.58
C LEU A 197 -7.10 0.30 19.66
N GLN A 198 -7.49 0.47 18.39
CA GLN A 198 -7.44 -0.60 17.41
C GLN A 198 -6.08 -0.69 16.74
N ARG A 199 -5.65 -1.92 16.47
CA ARG A 199 -4.41 -2.20 15.75
C ARG A 199 -4.52 -1.62 14.34
N MET A 200 -3.52 -0.84 13.94
CA MET A 200 -3.40 -0.34 12.58
C MET A 200 -2.00 -0.64 12.03
N GLY A 201 -1.90 -0.80 10.72
CA GLY A 201 -0.62 -1.06 10.07
C GLY A 201 0.29 0.17 10.11
N ILE A 202 1.60 -0.04 10.29
CA ILE A 202 2.60 1.04 10.42
C ILE A 202 3.43 1.26 9.14
N GLN A 203 2.82 1.04 7.97
CA GLN A 203 3.48 1.06 6.66
C GLN A 203 4.09 2.42 6.33
N PHE A 204 3.44 3.50 6.77
CA PHE A 204 3.88 4.87 6.53
C PHE A 204 3.39 5.76 7.69
N VAL A 205 4.26 6.02 8.67
CA VAL A 205 3.86 6.67 9.94
C VAL A 205 4.88 7.70 10.40
N ALA A 206 4.41 8.74 11.08
CA ALA A 206 5.22 9.72 11.80
C ALA A 206 5.10 9.50 13.32
N ILE A 207 6.24 9.51 14.01
CA ILE A 207 6.35 9.34 15.47
C ILE A 207 7.53 10.16 16.02
N MET A 208 7.42 10.68 17.24
CA MET A 208 8.54 11.38 17.88
C MET A 208 9.56 10.38 18.43
N GLY A 209 10.85 10.69 18.33
CA GLY A 209 11.90 9.81 18.81
C GLY A 209 11.81 9.51 20.30
N LYS A 210 11.42 10.50 21.12
CA LYS A 210 11.12 10.28 22.56
C LYS A 210 10.02 9.26 22.81
N ASP A 211 9.02 9.20 21.92
CA ASP A 211 7.89 8.27 22.03
C ASP A 211 8.30 6.85 21.61
N ILE A 212 9.26 6.72 20.66
CA ILE A 212 9.90 5.45 20.30
C ILE A 212 10.81 4.96 21.43
N ASN A 213 11.65 5.84 21.99
CA ASN A 213 12.56 5.49 23.08
C ASN A 213 11.81 5.08 24.36
N LEU A 214 10.69 5.75 24.66
CA LEU A 214 9.79 5.37 25.76
C LEU A 214 9.11 4.00 25.56
N ALA A 215 8.98 3.54 24.31
CA ALA A 215 8.42 2.24 23.97
C ALA A 215 9.42 1.09 24.15
N LYS A 216 10.71 1.37 24.36
CA LYS A 216 11.71 0.31 24.52
C LYS A 216 11.53 -0.46 25.85
N PRO A 217 11.76 -1.79 25.87
CA PRO A 217 12.07 -2.64 24.72
C PRO A 217 10.85 -2.90 23.82
N ILE A 218 11.03 -2.80 22.50
CA ILE A 218 9.97 -3.01 21.51
C ILE A 218 9.88 -4.50 21.17
N PRO A 219 8.69 -5.14 21.28
CA PRO A 219 8.50 -6.55 20.94
C PRO A 219 8.48 -6.79 19.41
N PRO A 220 8.53 -8.05 18.94
CA PRO A 220 8.51 -8.35 17.51
C PRO A 220 7.26 -7.86 16.74
N ASP A 221 6.09 -7.81 17.39
CA ASP A 221 4.86 -7.21 16.83
C ASP A 221 4.82 -5.73 17.17
N ASP A 222 5.69 -4.96 16.53
CA ASP A 222 5.82 -3.52 16.72
C ASP A 222 4.56 -2.76 16.28
N GLU A 223 3.83 -3.26 15.28
CA GLU A 223 2.50 -2.78 14.90
C GLU A 223 1.54 -2.80 16.09
N HIS A 224 1.35 -3.93 16.77
CA HIS A 224 0.48 -4.00 17.94
C HIS A 224 1.01 -3.11 19.07
N HIS A 225 2.31 -3.13 19.30
CA HIS A 225 2.94 -2.36 20.38
C HIS A 225 2.72 -0.85 20.23
N PHE A 226 3.01 -0.30 19.05
CA PHE A 226 2.91 1.15 18.80
C PHE A 226 1.48 1.64 18.61
N THR A 227 0.54 0.78 18.24
CA THR A 227 -0.82 1.22 17.87
C THR A 227 -1.88 0.83 18.90
N VAL A 228 -1.57 -0.11 19.81
CA VAL A 228 -2.49 -0.56 20.86
C VAL A 228 -1.87 -0.39 22.24
N GLU A 229 -0.74 -1.05 22.52
CA GLU A 229 -0.19 -1.11 23.88
C GLU A 229 0.28 0.26 24.39
N MET A 230 1.10 0.95 23.58
CA MET A 230 1.64 2.26 23.92
C MET A 230 0.55 3.34 23.99
N PRO A 231 -0.38 3.43 23.01
CA PRO A 231 -1.55 4.29 23.13
C PRO A 231 -2.38 4.05 24.38
N THR A 232 -2.66 2.79 24.72
CA THR A 232 -3.41 2.42 25.93
C THR A 232 -2.68 2.87 27.20
N ARG A 233 -1.37 2.63 27.27
CA ARG A 233 -0.53 2.99 28.43
C ARG A 233 -0.40 4.50 28.63
N LEU A 234 -0.32 5.26 27.54
CA LEU A 234 -0.07 6.70 27.58
C LEU A 234 -1.34 7.56 27.51
N GLY A 235 -2.49 6.96 27.17
CA GLY A 235 -3.73 7.71 26.93
C GLY A 235 -3.65 8.62 25.71
N ARG A 236 -2.83 8.27 24.71
CA ARG A 236 -2.59 9.03 23.47
C ARG A 236 -2.86 8.12 22.28
N HIS A 237 -3.94 8.34 21.53
CA HIS A 237 -4.36 7.41 20.47
C HIS A 237 -3.40 7.39 19.28
N ALA A 238 -3.54 6.34 18.45
CA ALA A 238 -3.07 6.34 17.07
C ALA A 238 -4.10 7.04 16.18
N ALA A 239 -3.63 7.90 15.27
CA ALA A 239 -4.50 8.57 14.30
C ALA A 239 -3.88 8.55 12.90
N ALA A 240 -4.62 9.01 11.90
CA ALA A 240 -4.13 9.22 10.55
C ALA A 240 -4.50 10.58 10.00
N ASP A 241 -3.60 11.13 9.19
CA ASP A 241 -3.89 12.24 8.29
C ASP A 241 -4.35 11.68 6.94
N GLY A 242 -5.55 12.07 6.51
CA GLY A 242 -6.14 11.55 5.29
C GLY A 242 -5.87 12.40 4.05
N THR A 243 -5.06 13.45 4.13
CA THR A 243 -5.00 14.49 3.09
C THR A 243 -4.03 14.18 1.96
N GLY A 244 -2.98 13.41 2.23
CA GLY A 244 -2.02 12.93 1.22
C GLY A 244 -2.01 11.39 1.11
N VAL A 245 -2.03 10.88 -0.12
CA VAL A 245 -2.18 9.45 -0.44
C VAL A 245 -0.83 8.76 -0.59
N VAL A 246 -0.72 7.55 -0.04
CA VAL A 246 0.42 6.62 -0.17
C VAL A 246 -0.13 5.27 -0.62
N ALA A 247 0.66 4.44 -1.31
CA ALA A 247 0.27 3.06 -1.63
C ALA A 247 1.32 2.07 -1.15
N HIS A 248 0.87 1.09 -0.37
CA HIS A 248 1.65 -0.05 0.11
C HIS A 248 1.33 -1.28 -0.75
N PHE A 249 2.35 -1.94 -1.30
CA PHE A 249 2.14 -2.89 -2.40
C PHE A 249 1.52 -4.21 -1.97
N PHE A 250 2.00 -4.85 -0.91
CA PHE A 250 1.38 -6.04 -0.38
C PHE A 250 1.79 -6.34 1.06
N TYR A 251 0.95 -7.03 1.81
CA TYR A 251 1.35 -7.66 3.06
C TYR A 251 2.00 -9.02 2.83
N GLY A 252 2.81 -9.50 3.77
CA GLY A 252 3.39 -10.86 3.71
C GLY A 252 2.38 -11.95 3.30
N PRO A 253 1.15 -12.03 3.88
CA PRO A 253 0.14 -13.00 3.46
C PRO A 253 -0.50 -12.76 2.08
N GLN A 254 -0.30 -11.58 1.48
CA GLN A 254 -0.67 -11.26 0.10
C GLN A 254 0.46 -11.57 -0.91
N SER A 255 1.64 -11.96 -0.41
CA SER A 255 2.75 -12.48 -1.21
C SER A 255 2.58 -14.00 -1.49
N GLY A 256 3.26 -14.53 -2.51
CA GLY A 256 3.16 -15.95 -2.93
C GLY A 256 2.73 -16.17 -4.38
N ASN A 257 2.37 -17.42 -4.71
CA ASN A 257 1.89 -17.80 -6.03
C ASN A 257 0.54 -18.54 -5.89
N PRO A 258 -0.62 -17.89 -6.14
CA PRO A 258 -0.79 -16.49 -6.56
C PRO A 258 -0.54 -15.46 -5.46
N GLY A 259 -0.20 -14.22 -5.84
CA GLY A 259 -0.11 -13.06 -4.96
C GLY A 259 0.02 -11.76 -5.77
N VAL A 260 0.07 -10.59 -5.12
CA VAL A 260 0.07 -9.30 -5.86
C VAL A 260 1.24 -9.21 -6.86
N GLN A 261 2.39 -9.79 -6.53
CA GLN A 261 3.56 -9.82 -7.42
C GLN A 261 3.36 -10.63 -8.71
N SER A 262 2.33 -11.47 -8.82
CA SER A 262 2.01 -12.17 -10.08
C SER A 262 1.20 -11.32 -11.06
N THR A 263 0.83 -10.09 -10.69
CA THR A 263 0.16 -9.11 -11.56
C THR A 263 1.14 -8.25 -12.37
N ASP A 264 0.65 -7.44 -13.30
CA ASP A 264 1.43 -6.41 -13.99
C ASP A 264 1.54 -5.07 -13.21
N LEU A 265 1.03 -4.99 -11.97
CA LEU A 265 0.91 -3.73 -11.22
C LEU A 265 2.24 -3.02 -10.97
N LEU A 266 3.29 -3.76 -10.61
CA LEU A 266 4.59 -3.15 -10.36
C LEU A 266 5.17 -2.53 -11.64
N ASP A 267 4.95 -3.16 -12.79
CA ASP A 267 5.34 -2.61 -14.09
C ASP A 267 4.52 -1.35 -14.43
N ARG A 268 3.22 -1.31 -14.09
CA ARG A 268 2.37 -0.10 -14.22
C ARG A 268 2.88 1.04 -13.36
N TYR A 269 3.21 0.82 -12.08
CA TYR A 269 3.79 1.84 -11.22
C TYR A 269 5.12 2.36 -11.78
N ARG A 270 5.95 1.47 -12.32
CA ARG A 270 7.24 1.84 -12.93
C ARG A 270 7.04 2.75 -14.16
N LEU A 271 6.08 2.42 -15.02
CA LEU A 271 5.71 3.26 -16.18
C LEU A 271 5.12 4.61 -15.76
N PHE A 272 4.24 4.64 -14.75
CA PHE A 272 3.71 5.88 -14.19
C PHE A 272 4.86 6.78 -13.71
N ALA A 273 5.80 6.22 -12.95
CA ALA A 273 6.95 6.94 -12.43
C ALA A 273 7.83 7.49 -13.56
N GLN A 274 8.14 6.70 -14.59
CA GLN A 274 8.93 7.15 -15.74
C GLN A 274 8.27 8.30 -16.50
N GLU A 275 6.95 8.23 -16.70
CA GLU A 275 6.21 9.26 -17.43
C GLU A 275 6.10 10.58 -16.64
N ASN A 276 5.87 10.49 -15.33
CA ASN A 276 5.46 11.65 -14.53
C ASN A 276 6.58 12.23 -13.65
N ILE A 277 7.45 11.40 -13.11
CA ILE A 277 8.39 11.77 -12.03
C ILE A 277 9.86 11.59 -12.47
N CYS A 278 10.22 10.38 -12.86
CA CYS A 278 11.58 9.94 -13.17
C CYS A 278 11.89 10.14 -14.65
N LYS A 279 12.08 11.39 -15.08
CA LYS A 279 12.41 11.74 -16.48
C LYS A 279 13.84 11.41 -16.92
N GLY A 280 14.70 10.98 -15.99
CA GLY A 280 16.05 10.49 -16.26
C GLY A 280 16.10 8.96 -16.29
N ASP A 281 17.28 8.40 -16.59
CA ASP A 281 17.49 6.95 -16.54
C ASP A 281 17.15 6.41 -15.15
N LEU A 282 16.29 5.39 -15.09
CA LEU A 282 16.06 4.66 -13.85
C LEU A 282 17.38 4.04 -13.43
N LEU A 283 17.77 4.34 -12.20
CA LEU A 283 19.09 4.00 -11.69
C LEU A 283 19.20 2.55 -11.21
N TRP A 284 18.14 1.77 -11.43
CA TRP A 284 18.03 0.34 -11.22
C TRP A 284 17.04 -0.26 -12.22
N THR A 285 17.38 -1.40 -12.81
CA THR A 285 16.44 -2.17 -13.64
C THR A 285 16.35 -3.62 -13.15
N PRO A 286 15.16 -4.26 -13.20
CA PRO A 286 15.00 -5.65 -12.71
C PRO A 286 15.87 -6.70 -13.41
N ARG A 287 16.47 -6.38 -14.56
CA ARG A 287 17.33 -7.32 -15.31
C ARG A 287 18.66 -7.59 -14.60
N ASP A 288 19.06 -6.71 -13.69
CA ASP A 288 20.34 -6.78 -12.99
C ASP A 288 20.37 -7.89 -11.91
N ASP A 289 19.23 -8.46 -11.53
CA ASP A 289 19.11 -9.54 -10.52
C ASP A 289 19.24 -10.96 -11.12
N SER A 290 19.49 -11.08 -12.42
CA SER A 290 19.72 -12.40 -13.06
C SER A 290 21.12 -12.98 -12.82
N ASN A 291 21.97 -12.31 -12.03
CA ASN A 291 23.37 -12.68 -11.79
C ASN A 291 23.82 -12.61 -10.31
N SER A 292 22.91 -12.64 -9.33
CA SER A 292 23.26 -12.70 -7.89
C SER A 292 22.65 -13.90 -7.18
#